data_AF-A0A3D4WM82-F1
#
_entry.id   AF-A0A3D4WM82-F1
#
_cell.length_a   1.000
_cell.length_b   1.000
_cell.length_c   1.000
_cell.angle_alpha   90.00
_cell.angle_beta   90.00
_cell.angle_gamma   90.00
#
_symmetry.space_group_name_H-M   'P 1'
#
loop_
_entity.id
_entity.type
_entity.pdbx_description
1 polymer ?
#
loop_
_entity_poly.entity_id
_entity_poly.type
_entity_poly.pdbx_seq_one_letter_code
_entity_poly.pdbx_strand_id
1 'polypeptide(L)'
;MEVPSALATFRRWWPEAVIAVGDPGQPDPRQPLKPGVVLWRFDGVNASPALGSPSAAGSAAIAAGFAVLPWAPPPMMHDAASSLAGVGVEDLLACMVHPPQMPVRWDRLPGLWERYIQAWCCLGLLHHRPEQPWLASTRRQLLVELAYGVEDWITEAALYALITAAWVDPACRADVAKLVETRYLVMREAAKTRPVTVGISVAQLVYITPGMPGTTLQHAVDLTAALQTWPGDGHAKLAGLAGLVPQRKSLLDRLRGR
;
A
#
# COMPACT_ATOMS: atom_id res chain seq x y z
N MET A 1 -15.35 0.56 6.87
CA MET A 1 -14.29 0.18 7.83
C MET A 1 -12.95 0.57 7.24
N GLU A 2 -11.99 1.01 8.06
CA GLU A 2 -10.63 1.31 7.60
C GLU A 2 -9.75 0.04 7.64
N VAL A 3 -8.70 -0.02 6.83
CA VAL A 3 -7.84 -1.21 6.67
C VAL A 3 -6.93 -1.49 7.86
N PRO A 4 -6.53 -2.76 8.10
CA PRO A 4 -5.78 -3.12 9.30
C PRO A 4 -4.42 -2.43 9.43
N SER A 5 -3.68 -2.17 8.34
CA SER A 5 -2.42 -1.41 8.42
C SER A 5 -2.64 0.01 8.92
N ALA A 6 -3.67 0.71 8.41
CA ALA A 6 -4.00 2.05 8.85
C ALA A 6 -4.39 2.09 10.34
N LEU A 7 -5.20 1.13 10.78
CA LEU A 7 -5.59 1.00 12.18
C LEU A 7 -4.39 0.67 13.08
N ALA A 8 -3.49 -0.21 12.64
CA ALA A 8 -2.28 -0.56 13.37
C ALA A 8 -1.31 0.63 13.47
N THR A 9 -1.11 1.37 12.37
CA THR A 9 -0.34 2.61 12.39
C THR A 9 -0.96 3.61 13.36
N PHE A 10 -2.27 3.85 13.30
CA PHE A 10 -2.92 4.78 14.22
C PHE A 10 -2.73 4.39 15.69
N ARG A 11 -2.95 3.11 16.04
CA ARG A 11 -2.79 2.61 17.40
C ARG A 11 -1.35 2.71 17.91
N ARG A 12 -0.34 2.54 17.05
CA ARG A 12 1.06 2.73 17.44
C ARG A 12 1.38 4.18 17.83
N TRP A 13 0.70 5.13 17.22
CA TRP A 13 0.92 6.57 17.46
C TRP A 13 0.04 7.16 18.55
N TRP A 14 -1.15 6.60 18.73
CA TRP A 14 -2.10 6.98 19.75
C TRP A 14 -2.63 5.74 20.48
N PRO A 15 -1.82 5.13 21.37
CA PRO A 15 -2.16 3.86 22.02
C PRO A 15 -3.42 3.97 22.90
N GLU A 16 -3.66 5.14 23.48
CA GLU A 16 -4.82 5.40 24.35
C GLU A 16 -6.08 5.82 23.58
N ALA A 17 -5.99 5.99 22.25
CA ALA A 17 -7.13 6.41 21.46
C ALA A 17 -8.10 5.26 21.20
N VAL A 18 -9.39 5.51 21.45
CA VAL A 18 -10.46 4.55 21.17
C VAL A 18 -10.96 4.76 19.74
N ILE A 19 -10.86 3.71 18.92
CA ILE A 19 -11.37 3.72 17.55
C ILE A 19 -12.71 2.99 17.52
N ALA A 20 -13.78 3.73 17.24
CA ALA A 20 -15.07 3.11 16.93
C ALA A 20 -15.05 2.64 15.46
N VAL A 21 -15.15 1.33 15.26
CA VAL A 21 -15.20 0.73 13.92
C VAL A 21 -16.62 0.23 13.66
N GLY A 22 -17.26 0.76 12.62
CA GLY A 22 -18.58 0.33 12.19
C GLY A 22 -18.57 -1.02 11.45
N ASP A 23 -19.75 -1.44 10.99
CA ASP A 23 -19.92 -2.64 10.18
C ASP A 23 -18.97 -2.63 8.96
N PRO A 24 -18.17 -3.69 8.73
CA PRO A 24 -17.35 -3.82 7.54
C PRO A 24 -18.15 -3.77 6.22
N GLY A 25 -19.43 -4.15 6.24
CA GLY A 25 -20.25 -4.34 5.06
C GLY A 25 -19.90 -5.62 4.28
N GLN A 26 -20.63 -5.87 3.20
CA GLN A 26 -20.40 -7.01 2.30
C GLN A 26 -19.97 -6.53 0.91
N PRO A 27 -19.04 -7.24 0.21
CA PRO A 27 -18.28 -8.39 0.71
C PRO A 27 -17.28 -7.98 1.81
N ASP A 28 -17.13 -8.80 2.85
CA ASP A 28 -16.30 -8.46 4.03
C ASP A 28 -14.81 -8.22 3.65
N PRO A 29 -14.24 -7.01 3.85
CA PRO A 29 -12.86 -6.69 3.48
C PRO A 29 -11.81 -7.44 4.30
N ARG A 30 -12.21 -8.09 5.40
CA ARG A 30 -11.33 -8.89 6.27
C ARG A 30 -11.17 -10.32 5.78
N GLN A 31 -11.98 -10.75 4.82
CA GLN A 31 -11.88 -12.07 4.24
C GLN A 31 -10.97 -12.03 3.01
N PRO A 32 -9.93 -12.87 2.95
CA PRO A 32 -9.05 -12.89 1.79
C PRO A 32 -9.81 -13.45 0.57
N LEU A 33 -9.52 -12.91 -0.61
CA LEU A 33 -10.10 -13.40 -1.86
C LEU A 33 -9.50 -14.75 -2.29
N LYS A 34 -8.29 -15.06 -1.83
CA LYS A 34 -7.61 -16.34 -2.06
C LYS A 34 -6.91 -16.80 -0.79
N PRO A 35 -6.80 -18.11 -0.53
CA PRO A 35 -5.91 -18.63 0.51
C PRO A 35 -4.47 -18.19 0.28
N GLY A 36 -3.72 -17.95 1.36
CA GLY A 36 -2.32 -17.53 1.28
C GLY A 36 -1.77 -17.09 2.63
N VAL A 37 -0.68 -16.32 2.61
CA VAL A 37 -0.06 -15.73 3.80
C VAL A 37 -1.08 -14.96 4.66
N VAL A 38 -1.19 -15.35 5.93
CA VAL A 38 -2.02 -14.65 6.91
C VAL A 38 -1.16 -13.64 7.66
N LEU A 39 -1.38 -12.34 7.39
CA LEU A 39 -0.67 -11.23 8.05
C LEU A 39 -1.44 -10.61 9.22
N TRP A 40 -2.77 -10.72 9.20
CA TRP A 40 -3.67 -10.17 10.21
C TRP A 40 -4.61 -11.23 10.75
N ARG A 41 -4.81 -11.24 12.06
CA ARG A 41 -5.90 -11.97 12.73
C ARG A 41 -6.95 -10.96 13.16
N PHE A 42 -8.22 -11.37 13.10
CA PHE A 42 -9.34 -10.53 13.46
C PHE A 42 -10.11 -11.14 14.64
N ASP A 43 -10.27 -10.35 15.70
CA ASP A 43 -11.25 -10.59 16.76
C ASP A 43 -12.36 -9.54 16.64
N GLY A 44 -13.47 -9.95 16.03
CA GLY A 44 -14.47 -9.02 15.52
C GLY A 44 -13.82 -8.01 14.57
N VAL A 45 -13.96 -6.72 14.88
CA VAL A 45 -13.38 -5.61 14.08
C VAL A 45 -11.93 -5.29 14.44
N ASN A 46 -11.34 -5.97 15.43
CA ASN A 46 -9.99 -5.70 15.90
C ASN A 46 -8.96 -6.56 15.16
N ALA A 47 -8.12 -5.91 14.37
CA ALA A 47 -6.98 -6.55 13.73
C ALA A 47 -5.76 -6.59 14.67
N SER A 48 -5.06 -7.73 14.70
CA SER A 48 -3.74 -7.90 15.32
C SER A 48 -2.77 -8.61 14.36
N PRO A 49 -1.45 -8.30 14.41
CA PRO A 49 -0.47 -8.99 13.58
C PRO A 49 -0.50 -10.50 13.81
N ALA A 50 -0.53 -11.28 12.73
CA ALA A 50 -0.53 -12.75 12.78
C ALA A 50 0.87 -13.36 12.89
N LEU A 51 1.89 -12.58 12.53
CA LEU A 51 3.30 -12.96 12.56
C LEU A 51 4.00 -12.40 13.80
N GLY A 52 5.06 -13.08 14.23
CA GLY A 52 5.99 -12.57 15.24
C GLY A 52 6.80 -11.37 14.72
N SER A 53 7.54 -10.71 15.62
CA SER A 53 8.41 -9.61 15.22
C SER A 53 9.54 -10.09 14.29
N PRO A 54 9.94 -9.27 13.31
CA PRO A 54 11.09 -9.56 12.44
C PRO A 54 12.39 -9.62 13.24
N SER A 55 13.41 -10.25 12.66
CA SER A 55 14.77 -10.18 13.18
C SER A 55 15.30 -8.74 13.17
N ALA A 56 16.24 -8.43 14.08
CA ALA A 56 16.88 -7.12 14.13
C ALA A 56 17.66 -6.83 12.82
N ALA A 57 18.27 -7.85 12.22
CA ALA A 57 19.01 -7.73 10.97
C ALA A 57 18.09 -7.44 9.79
N GLY A 58 16.96 -8.15 9.66
CA GLY A 58 15.96 -7.90 8.63
C GLY A 58 15.35 -6.50 8.74
N SER A 59 14.99 -6.10 9.96
CA SER A 59 14.48 -4.74 10.25
C SER A 59 15.47 -3.66 9.84
N ALA A 60 16.75 -3.83 10.16
CA ALA A 60 17.80 -2.88 9.81
C ALA A 60 18.04 -2.80 8.29
N ALA A 61 18.04 -3.94 7.59
CA ALA A 61 18.22 -3.99 6.14
C ALA A 61 17.09 -3.24 5.40
N ILE A 62 15.84 -3.46 5.81
CA ILE A 62 14.67 -2.79 5.22
C ILE A 62 14.70 -1.29 5.52
N ALA A 63 15.04 -0.90 6.75
CA ALA A 63 15.19 0.51 7.12
C ALA A 63 16.32 1.21 6.33
N ALA A 64 17.40 0.49 6.01
CA ALA A 64 18.53 1.03 5.25
C ALA A 64 18.16 1.31 3.78
N GLY A 65 17.36 0.45 3.14
CA GLY A 65 16.91 0.65 1.75
C GLY A 65 16.19 1.99 1.54
N PHE A 66 15.50 2.46 2.58
CA PHE A 66 14.78 3.73 2.59
C PHE A 66 15.70 4.97 2.58
N ALA A 67 16.94 4.86 3.06
CA ALA A 67 17.87 5.99 3.11
C ALA A 67 18.36 6.44 1.72
N VAL A 68 18.12 5.63 0.69
CA VAL A 68 18.84 5.70 -0.58
C VAL A 68 18.09 6.47 -1.68
N LEU A 69 16.74 6.50 -1.69
CA LEU A 69 16.00 7.09 -2.81
C LEU A 69 14.61 7.66 -2.41
N PRO A 70 14.23 8.87 -2.87
CA PRO A 70 12.82 9.27 -2.89
C PRO A 70 12.02 8.34 -3.82
N TRP A 71 10.69 8.28 -3.68
CA TRP A 71 9.86 7.43 -4.55
C TRP A 71 10.14 7.70 -6.03
N ALA A 72 10.49 6.64 -6.77
CA ALA A 72 10.94 6.71 -8.15
C ALA A 72 10.05 5.85 -9.07
N PRO A 73 10.18 5.98 -10.40
CA PRO A 73 9.51 5.09 -11.35
C PRO A 73 9.81 3.60 -11.09
N PRO A 74 8.90 2.67 -11.44
CA PRO A 74 9.02 1.25 -11.07
C PRO A 74 10.36 0.59 -11.40
N PRO A 75 10.97 0.76 -12.60
CA PRO A 75 12.29 0.17 -12.87
C PRO A 75 13.40 0.64 -11.93
N MET A 76 13.38 1.91 -11.53
CA MET A 76 14.39 2.44 -10.59
C MET A 76 14.19 1.89 -9.18
N MET A 77 12.93 1.74 -8.77
CA MET A 77 12.59 1.14 -7.47
C MET A 77 12.95 -0.34 -7.42
N HIS A 78 12.78 -1.06 -8.54
CA HIS A 78 13.27 -2.44 -8.69
C HIS A 78 14.77 -2.52 -8.41
N ASP A 79 15.57 -1.71 -9.11
CA ASP A 79 17.04 -1.78 -9.00
C ASP A 79 17.50 -1.40 -7.58
N ALA A 80 16.88 -0.38 -6.99
CA ALA A 80 17.18 0.05 -5.62
C ALA A 80 16.87 -1.06 -4.57
N ALA A 81 15.84 -1.88 -4.83
CA ALA A 81 15.46 -3.01 -3.97
C ALA A 81 16.34 -4.26 -4.11
N SER A 82 17.29 -4.29 -5.04
CA SER A 82 18.21 -5.43 -5.19
C SER A 82 19.00 -5.75 -3.92
N SER A 83 19.29 -4.73 -3.09
CA SER A 83 19.95 -4.90 -1.79
C SER A 83 19.13 -5.75 -0.79
N LEU A 84 17.82 -5.87 -1.00
CA LEU A 84 16.93 -6.67 -0.15
C LEU A 84 16.86 -8.15 -0.56
N ALA A 85 17.51 -8.56 -1.66
CA ALA A 85 17.49 -9.94 -2.16
C ALA A 85 18.01 -10.97 -1.12
N GLY A 86 18.88 -10.53 -0.22
CA GLY A 86 19.43 -11.36 0.86
C GLY A 86 18.59 -11.39 2.15
N VAL A 87 17.52 -10.61 2.24
CA VAL A 87 16.64 -10.59 3.42
C VAL A 87 15.71 -11.80 3.38
N GLY A 88 15.56 -12.49 4.51
CA GLY A 88 14.66 -13.64 4.63
C GLY A 88 13.21 -13.27 4.32
N VAL A 89 12.47 -14.20 3.70
CA VAL A 89 11.05 -13.99 3.36
C VAL A 89 10.22 -13.73 4.62
N GLU A 90 10.52 -14.45 5.70
CA GLU A 90 9.86 -14.32 6.99
C GLU A 90 10.04 -12.92 7.57
N ASP A 91 11.25 -12.35 7.46
CA ASP A 91 11.54 -10.99 7.92
C ASP A 91 10.83 -9.94 7.05
N LEU A 92 10.82 -10.11 5.72
CA LEU A 92 10.10 -9.24 4.80
C LEU A 92 8.60 -9.21 5.13
N LEU A 93 7.99 -10.37 5.37
CA LEU A 93 6.57 -10.48 5.72
C LEU A 93 6.29 -9.92 7.12
N ALA A 94 7.13 -10.22 8.11
CA ALA A 94 6.98 -9.71 9.47
C ALA A 94 7.10 -8.18 9.52
N CYS A 95 8.01 -7.57 8.74
CA CYS A 95 8.15 -6.13 8.65
C CYS A 95 6.94 -5.39 8.05
N MET A 96 6.06 -6.07 7.29
CA MET A 96 4.84 -5.44 6.76
C MET A 96 3.81 -5.12 7.85
N VAL A 97 3.87 -5.83 8.98
CA VAL A 97 2.94 -5.66 10.13
C VAL A 97 3.63 -5.17 11.40
N HIS A 98 4.95 -5.35 11.48
CA HIS A 98 5.85 -4.81 12.50
C HIS A 98 6.93 -3.95 11.81
N PRO A 99 6.59 -2.73 11.35
CA PRO A 99 7.53 -1.89 10.63
C PRO A 99 8.74 -1.53 11.51
N PRO A 100 9.94 -1.36 10.93
CA PRO A 100 11.09 -0.90 11.68
C PRO A 100 10.83 0.49 12.26
N GLN A 101 11.59 0.82 13.31
CA GLN A 101 11.49 2.12 13.97
C GLN A 101 11.66 3.24 12.95
N MET A 102 10.70 4.16 12.96
CA MET A 102 10.68 5.27 12.03
C MET A 102 11.78 6.30 12.39
N PRO A 103 12.59 6.75 11.42
CA PRO A 103 13.54 7.84 11.65
C PRO A 103 12.81 9.15 11.97
N VAL A 104 13.41 9.99 12.84
CA VAL A 104 12.81 11.25 13.31
C VAL A 104 12.29 12.15 12.19
N ARG A 105 12.97 12.19 11.04
CA ARG A 105 12.57 13.03 9.89
C ARG A 105 11.19 12.69 9.27
N TRP A 106 10.56 11.57 9.66
CA TRP A 106 9.25 11.12 9.17
C TRP A 106 8.13 11.25 10.21
N ASP A 107 8.41 11.83 11.38
CA ASP A 107 7.48 11.97 12.52
C ASP A 107 6.12 12.58 12.17
N ARG A 108 6.06 13.42 11.14
CA ARG A 108 4.83 14.07 10.67
C ARG A 108 3.99 13.23 9.71
N LEU A 109 4.50 12.11 9.18
CA LEU A 109 3.85 11.31 8.13
C LEU A 109 3.88 9.80 8.42
N PRO A 110 3.36 9.35 9.57
CA PRO A 110 3.49 7.95 10.00
C PRO A 110 2.82 6.94 9.06
N GLY A 111 1.67 7.30 8.47
CA GLY A 111 1.02 6.45 7.47
C GLY A 111 1.83 6.30 6.18
N LEU A 112 2.59 7.33 5.81
CA LEU A 112 3.46 7.26 4.64
C LEU A 112 4.65 6.34 4.89
N TRP A 113 5.25 6.41 6.09
CA TRP A 113 6.31 5.49 6.49
C TRP A 113 5.87 4.02 6.37
N GLU A 114 4.71 3.68 6.93
CA GLU A 114 4.17 2.32 6.86
C GLU A 114 4.03 1.82 5.42
N ARG A 115 3.35 2.61 4.58
CA ARG A 115 3.10 2.27 3.17
C ARG A 115 4.41 2.07 2.41
N TYR A 116 5.42 2.89 2.69
CA TYR A 116 6.74 2.72 2.10
C TYR A 116 7.41 1.43 2.54
N ILE A 117 7.41 1.11 3.84
CA ILE A 117 7.98 -0.14 4.35
C ILE A 117 7.32 -1.34 3.66
N GLN A 118 6.00 -1.34 3.55
CA GLN A 118 5.26 -2.41 2.89
C GLN A 118 5.61 -2.54 1.41
N ALA A 119 5.76 -1.42 0.70
CA ALA A 119 6.21 -1.42 -0.70
C ALA A 119 7.64 -1.98 -0.84
N TRP A 120 8.58 -1.55 0.01
CA TRP A 120 9.95 -2.06 0.01
C TRP A 120 10.03 -3.54 0.36
N CYS A 121 9.21 -4.02 1.31
CA CYS A 121 9.12 -5.44 1.60
C CYS A 121 8.62 -6.24 0.40
N CYS A 122 7.59 -5.75 -0.31
CA CYS A 122 7.08 -6.39 -1.53
C CYS A 122 8.11 -6.36 -2.68
N LEU A 123 8.87 -5.28 -2.84
CA LEU A 123 9.97 -5.22 -3.79
C LEU A 123 11.12 -6.16 -3.40
N GLY A 124 11.41 -6.33 -2.11
CA GLY A 124 12.34 -7.35 -1.62
C GLY A 124 11.88 -8.77 -1.96
N LEU A 125 10.59 -9.06 -1.79
CA LEU A 125 9.99 -10.34 -2.23
C LEU A 125 10.12 -10.55 -3.73
N LEU A 126 10.01 -9.49 -4.54
CA LEU A 126 10.22 -9.56 -5.99
C LEU A 126 11.65 -9.99 -6.36
N HIS A 127 12.64 -9.70 -5.53
CA HIS A 127 14.02 -10.15 -5.69
C HIS A 127 14.30 -11.55 -5.12
N HIS A 128 13.29 -12.22 -4.54
CA HIS A 128 13.48 -13.56 -3.99
C HIS A 128 13.61 -14.60 -5.11
N ARG A 129 14.72 -15.36 -5.10
CA ARG A 129 15.00 -16.46 -6.03
C ARG A 129 14.78 -16.06 -7.50
N PRO A 130 15.50 -15.04 -8.02
CA PRO A 130 15.27 -14.45 -9.35
C PRO A 130 15.39 -15.48 -10.49
N GLU A 131 16.18 -16.54 -10.28
CA GLU A 131 16.39 -17.65 -11.21
C GLU A 131 15.13 -18.49 -11.50
N GLN A 132 14.11 -18.44 -10.65
CA GLN A 132 12.87 -19.16 -10.88
C GLN A 132 12.07 -18.55 -12.06
N PRO A 133 11.53 -19.36 -12.98
CA PRO A 133 10.64 -18.88 -14.03
C PRO A 133 9.40 -18.19 -13.46
N TRP A 134 9.04 -17.00 -13.96
CA TRP A 134 8.00 -16.13 -13.39
C TRP A 134 6.72 -16.85 -12.96
N LEU A 135 6.08 -17.56 -13.89
CA LEU A 135 4.76 -18.18 -13.67
C LEU A 135 4.76 -19.23 -12.54
N ALA A 136 5.88 -19.91 -12.34
CA ALA A 136 6.07 -20.94 -11.31
C ALA A 136 6.90 -20.43 -10.11
N SER A 137 7.24 -19.14 -10.09
CA SER A 137 8.14 -18.59 -9.09
C SER A 137 7.44 -18.35 -7.74
N THR A 138 8.19 -18.59 -6.68
CA THR A 138 7.78 -18.35 -5.29
C THR A 138 7.51 -16.86 -5.08
N ARG A 139 8.34 -15.97 -5.67
CA ARG A 139 8.16 -14.52 -5.60
C ARG A 139 6.79 -14.07 -6.14
N ARG A 140 6.40 -14.59 -7.31
CA ARG A 140 5.08 -14.30 -7.90
C ARG A 140 3.97 -14.84 -7.03
N GLN A 141 4.08 -16.09 -6.57
CA GLN A 141 3.07 -16.71 -5.71
C GLN A 141 2.81 -15.86 -4.46
N LEU A 142 3.86 -15.52 -3.70
CA LEU A 142 3.74 -14.71 -2.49
C LEU A 142 3.12 -13.35 -2.75
N LEU A 143 3.56 -12.64 -3.80
CA LEU A 143 2.99 -11.34 -4.16
C LEU A 143 1.51 -11.44 -4.56
N VAL A 144 1.10 -12.52 -5.24
CA VAL A 144 -0.31 -12.77 -5.55
C VAL A 144 -1.12 -13.07 -4.30
N GLU A 145 -0.60 -13.88 -3.38
CA GLU A 145 -1.25 -14.16 -2.09
C GLU A 145 -1.48 -12.87 -1.29
N LEU A 146 -0.50 -11.97 -1.25
CA LEU A 146 -0.62 -10.67 -0.61
C LEU A 146 -1.62 -9.75 -1.32
N ALA A 147 -1.57 -9.67 -2.65
CA ALA A 147 -2.47 -8.83 -3.44
C ALA A 147 -3.94 -9.28 -3.36
N TYR A 148 -4.18 -10.57 -3.10
CA TYR A 148 -5.51 -11.18 -2.97
C TYR A 148 -5.85 -11.55 -1.52
N GLY A 149 -5.05 -11.10 -0.56
CA GLY A 149 -5.34 -11.20 0.86
C GLY A 149 -6.46 -10.25 1.28
N VAL A 150 -6.50 -9.97 2.59
CA VAL A 150 -7.41 -8.98 3.16
C VAL A 150 -7.16 -7.61 2.53
N GLU A 151 -8.21 -6.78 2.38
CA GLU A 151 -8.04 -5.44 1.83
C GLU A 151 -7.20 -4.59 2.78
N ASP A 152 -6.04 -4.15 2.28
CA ASP A 152 -5.03 -3.47 3.09
C ASP A 152 -4.07 -2.61 2.26
N TRP A 153 -3.29 -1.75 2.91
CA TRP A 153 -2.17 -1.06 2.26
C TRP A 153 -1.14 -2.05 1.68
N ILE A 154 -1.02 -3.24 2.28
CA ILE A 154 -0.21 -4.35 1.78
C ILE A 154 -0.73 -4.87 0.44
N THR A 155 -2.05 -4.83 0.18
CA THR A 155 -2.60 -5.15 -1.15
C THR A 155 -2.03 -4.20 -2.20
N GLU A 156 -2.00 -2.90 -1.92
CA GLU A 156 -1.47 -1.88 -2.83
C GLU A 156 0.02 -2.10 -3.08
N ALA A 157 0.79 -2.36 -2.02
CA ALA A 157 2.22 -2.63 -2.08
C ALA A 157 2.55 -3.87 -2.94
N ALA A 158 1.79 -4.95 -2.77
CA ALA A 158 1.97 -6.18 -3.54
C ALA A 158 1.62 -5.99 -5.02
N LEU A 159 0.52 -5.28 -5.32
CA LEU A 159 0.17 -4.92 -6.70
C LEU A 159 1.25 -4.04 -7.34
N TYR A 160 1.80 -3.08 -6.60
CA TYR A 160 2.90 -2.24 -7.07
C TYR A 160 4.16 -3.08 -7.42
N ALA A 161 4.52 -4.07 -6.60
CA ALA A 161 5.63 -4.97 -6.89
C ALA A 161 5.36 -5.85 -8.12
N LEU A 162 4.15 -6.39 -8.28
CA LEU A 162 3.75 -7.11 -9.50
C LEU A 162 3.85 -6.22 -10.75
N ILE A 163 3.36 -4.98 -10.67
CA ILE A 163 3.46 -3.99 -11.75
C ILE A 163 4.93 -3.70 -12.08
N THR A 164 5.76 -3.54 -11.05
CA THR A 164 7.20 -3.37 -11.19
C THR A 164 7.82 -4.52 -11.99
N ALA A 165 7.43 -5.77 -11.72
CA ALA A 165 7.86 -6.93 -12.50
C ALA A 165 7.52 -6.79 -14.00
N ALA A 166 6.29 -6.35 -14.32
CA ALA A 166 5.85 -6.12 -15.70
C ALA A 166 6.58 -4.96 -16.43
N TRP A 167 7.09 -4.00 -15.67
CA TRP A 167 7.93 -2.93 -16.21
C TRP A 167 9.32 -3.42 -16.59
N VAL A 168 9.92 -4.29 -15.78
CA VAL A 168 11.30 -4.79 -15.99
C VAL A 168 11.38 -6.02 -16.89
N ASP A 169 10.33 -6.85 -16.91
CA ASP A 169 10.25 -8.06 -17.73
C ASP A 169 8.97 -8.09 -18.59
N PRO A 170 9.08 -7.94 -19.93
CA PRO A 170 7.94 -8.04 -20.83
C PRO A 170 7.14 -9.35 -20.72
N ALA A 171 7.77 -10.47 -20.35
CA ALA A 171 7.10 -11.75 -20.22
C ALA A 171 6.09 -11.76 -19.06
N CYS A 172 6.25 -10.87 -18.07
CA CYS A 172 5.34 -10.75 -16.93
C CYS A 172 4.05 -9.97 -17.26
N ARG A 173 4.05 -9.14 -18.32
CA ARG A 173 3.02 -8.11 -18.55
C ARG A 173 1.60 -8.63 -18.65
N ALA A 174 1.37 -9.65 -19.49
CA ALA A 174 0.02 -10.17 -19.72
C ALA A 174 -0.59 -10.77 -18.44
N ASP A 175 0.23 -11.49 -17.67
CA ASP A 175 -0.16 -12.08 -16.40
C ASP A 175 -0.44 -11.02 -15.33
N VAL A 176 0.47 -10.07 -15.16
CA VAL A 176 0.34 -8.97 -14.19
C VAL A 176 -0.86 -8.08 -14.52
N ALA A 177 -1.07 -7.70 -15.78
CA ALA A 177 -2.22 -6.90 -16.20
C ALA A 177 -3.55 -7.58 -15.81
N LYS A 178 -3.66 -8.89 -16.06
CA LYS A 178 -4.83 -9.68 -15.67
C LYS A 178 -5.02 -9.73 -14.15
N LEU A 179 -3.94 -9.90 -13.39
CA LEU A 179 -3.99 -9.92 -11.92
C LEU A 179 -4.43 -8.57 -11.33
N VAL A 180 -3.90 -7.46 -11.85
CA VAL A 180 -4.25 -6.11 -11.41
C VAL A 180 -5.69 -5.78 -11.80
N GLU A 181 -6.08 -6.05 -13.05
CA GLU A 181 -7.45 -5.83 -13.53
C GLU A 181 -8.46 -6.60 -12.68
N THR A 182 -8.23 -7.89 -12.46
CA THR A 182 -9.14 -8.73 -11.67
C THR A 182 -9.31 -8.17 -10.26
N ARG A 183 -8.22 -7.77 -9.60
CA ARG A 183 -8.29 -7.20 -8.24
C ARG A 183 -9.03 -5.87 -8.23
N TYR A 184 -8.76 -5.00 -9.21
CA TYR A 184 -9.44 -3.71 -9.35
C TYR A 184 -10.95 -3.87 -9.57
N LEU A 185 -11.37 -4.79 -10.45
CA LEU A 185 -12.78 -5.04 -10.74
C LEU A 185 -13.53 -5.56 -9.51
N VAL A 186 -12.90 -6.40 -8.68
CA VAL A 186 -13.49 -6.85 -7.41
C VAL A 186 -13.68 -5.69 -6.44
N MET A 187 -12.66 -4.83 -6.29
CA MET A 187 -12.78 -3.62 -5.45
C MET A 187 -13.86 -2.67 -5.95
N ARG A 188 -13.96 -2.49 -7.27
CA ARG A 188 -15.01 -1.68 -7.90
C ARG A 188 -16.40 -2.23 -7.61
N GLU A 189 -16.57 -3.55 -7.63
CA GLU A 189 -17.86 -4.16 -7.30
C GLU A 189 -18.20 -3.96 -5.82
N ALA A 190 -17.24 -4.19 -4.92
CA ALA A 190 -17.42 -3.97 -3.49
C ALA A 190 -17.73 -2.50 -3.15
N ALA A 191 -17.17 -1.55 -3.90
CA ALA A 191 -17.42 -0.12 -3.73
C ALA A 191 -18.89 0.29 -3.92
N LYS A 192 -19.72 -0.55 -4.56
CA LYS A 192 -21.16 -0.29 -4.71
C LYS A 192 -21.95 -0.46 -3.43
N THR A 193 -21.45 -1.24 -2.47
CA THR A 193 -22.18 -1.65 -1.26
C THR A 193 -21.48 -1.24 0.03
N ARG A 194 -20.19 -0.89 -0.04
CA ARG A 194 -19.42 -0.39 1.11
C ARG A 194 -18.24 0.50 0.66
N PRO A 195 -17.66 1.29 1.57
CA PRO A 195 -16.41 1.98 1.30
C PRO A 195 -15.24 1.01 1.01
N VAL A 196 -14.37 1.40 0.09
CA VAL A 196 -13.11 0.71 -0.25
C VAL A 196 -11.98 1.74 -0.17
N THR A 197 -11.33 1.85 0.99
CA THR A 197 -10.41 2.97 1.30
C THR A 197 -9.10 2.94 0.52
N VAL A 198 -8.75 1.79 -0.07
CA VAL A 198 -7.59 1.60 -0.96
C VAL A 198 -7.96 1.65 -2.45
N GLY A 199 -9.25 1.86 -2.79
CA GLY A 199 -9.73 1.73 -4.17
C GLY A 199 -9.13 2.77 -5.12
N ILE A 200 -8.94 3.99 -4.63
CA ILE A 200 -8.36 5.11 -5.41
C ILE A 200 -6.90 4.84 -5.77
N SER A 201 -6.10 4.42 -4.80
CA SER A 201 -4.69 4.14 -5.05
C SER A 201 -4.51 2.90 -5.93
N VAL A 202 -5.37 1.89 -5.79
CA VAL A 202 -5.40 0.77 -6.74
C VAL A 202 -5.80 1.24 -8.15
N ALA A 203 -6.71 2.20 -8.29
CA ALA A 203 -7.01 2.80 -9.60
C ALA A 203 -5.81 3.53 -10.22
N GLN A 204 -5.00 4.22 -9.40
CA GLN A 204 -3.73 4.80 -9.86
C GLN A 204 -2.73 3.72 -10.29
N LEU A 205 -2.71 2.56 -9.63
CA LEU A 205 -1.89 1.41 -10.04
C LEU A 205 -2.34 0.83 -11.39
N VAL A 206 -3.64 0.75 -11.65
CA VAL A 206 -4.19 0.34 -12.96
C VAL A 206 -3.61 1.22 -14.08
N TYR A 207 -3.54 2.53 -13.88
CA TYR A 207 -3.01 3.48 -14.87
C TYR A 207 -1.56 3.19 -15.28
N ILE A 208 -0.71 2.82 -14.33
CA ILE A 208 0.71 2.54 -14.59
C ILE A 208 0.99 1.08 -14.96
N THR A 209 -0.03 0.23 -15.11
CA THR A 209 0.16 -1.19 -15.39
C THR A 209 0.40 -1.46 -16.88
N PRO A 210 1.57 -1.99 -17.28
CA PRO A 210 1.82 -2.31 -18.69
C PRO A 210 0.85 -3.36 -19.23
N GLY A 211 0.25 -3.10 -20.39
CA GLY A 211 -0.66 -4.04 -21.05
C GLY A 211 -2.09 -4.06 -20.49
N MET A 212 -2.46 -3.11 -19.64
CA MET A 212 -3.82 -2.98 -19.13
C MET A 212 -4.83 -2.70 -20.26
N PRO A 213 -6.01 -3.37 -20.30
CA PRO A 213 -7.04 -3.09 -21.29
C PRO A 213 -7.55 -1.65 -21.25
N GLY A 214 -7.78 -1.05 -22.43
CA GLY A 214 -8.19 0.35 -22.57
C GLY A 214 -9.49 0.70 -21.84
N THR A 215 -10.45 -0.22 -21.80
CA THR A 215 -11.71 -0.05 -21.06
C THR A 215 -11.49 0.08 -19.56
N THR A 216 -10.58 -0.72 -19.01
CA THR A 216 -10.23 -0.70 -17.58
C THR A 216 -9.41 0.52 -17.23
N LEU A 217 -8.48 0.93 -18.10
CA LEU A 217 -7.73 2.18 -17.98
C LEU A 217 -8.66 3.40 -17.94
N GLN A 218 -9.61 3.50 -18.89
CA GLN A 218 -10.53 4.65 -18.94
C GLN A 218 -11.32 4.77 -17.65
N HIS A 219 -11.86 3.65 -17.15
CA HIS A 219 -12.60 3.65 -15.90
C HIS A 219 -11.73 4.09 -14.71
N ALA A 220 -10.47 3.66 -14.63
CA ALA A 220 -9.56 4.09 -13.58
C ALA A 220 -9.21 5.59 -13.69
N VAL A 221 -9.08 6.12 -14.91
CA VAL A 221 -8.90 7.55 -15.16
C VAL A 221 -10.11 8.35 -14.71
N ASP A 222 -11.31 7.94 -15.11
CA ASP A 222 -12.55 8.63 -14.73
C ASP A 222 -12.69 8.68 -13.21
N LEU A 223 -12.35 7.57 -12.55
CA LEU A 223 -12.41 7.43 -11.11
C LEU A 223 -11.42 8.34 -10.37
N THR A 224 -10.19 8.42 -10.87
CA THR A 224 -9.14 9.29 -10.29
C THR A 224 -9.37 10.76 -10.63
N ALA A 225 -9.97 11.08 -11.77
CA ALA A 225 -10.39 12.44 -12.13
C ALA A 225 -11.60 12.89 -11.31
N ALA A 226 -12.52 11.96 -10.99
CA ALA A 226 -13.69 12.19 -10.15
C ALA A 226 -13.37 12.31 -8.66
N LEU A 227 -12.10 12.32 -8.25
CA LEU A 227 -11.63 12.58 -6.87
C LEU A 227 -11.94 13.99 -6.33
N GLN A 228 -12.85 14.72 -6.97
CA GLN A 228 -13.60 15.78 -6.32
C GLN A 228 -14.83 15.25 -5.56
N THR A 229 -15.27 14.00 -5.76
CA THR A 229 -16.52 13.43 -5.22
C THR A 229 -16.54 11.89 -5.15
N TRP A 230 -15.68 11.23 -4.36
CA TRP A 230 -15.90 9.79 -4.09
C TRP A 230 -17.03 9.59 -3.06
N PRO A 231 -18.01 8.70 -3.29
CA PRO A 231 -19.02 8.35 -2.29
C PRO A 231 -18.36 7.50 -1.18
N GLY A 232 -17.97 8.15 -0.10
CA GLY A 232 -17.19 7.54 0.98
C GLY A 232 -16.03 8.41 1.45
N ASP A 233 -15.69 9.46 0.72
CA ASP A 233 -14.87 10.55 1.24
C ASP A 233 -15.70 11.28 2.28
N GLY A 234 -15.59 10.81 3.52
CA GLY A 234 -15.97 11.60 4.67
C GLY A 234 -15.13 12.87 4.68
N HIS A 235 -15.53 13.86 3.89
CA HIS A 235 -15.38 15.25 4.28
C HIS A 235 -16.21 15.42 5.55
N ALA A 236 -15.68 14.94 6.66
CA ALA A 236 -15.90 15.62 7.92
C ALA A 236 -15.46 17.05 7.62
N LYS A 237 -16.44 17.94 7.43
CA LYS A 237 -16.20 19.36 7.61
C LYS A 237 -15.58 19.44 9.00
N LEU A 238 -14.27 19.64 9.08
CA LEU A 238 -13.61 20.12 10.28
C LEU A 238 -14.12 21.55 10.50
N ALA A 239 -15.38 21.67 10.88
CA ALA A 239 -15.94 22.87 11.43
C ALA A 239 -15.22 23.07 12.77
N GLY A 240 -14.22 23.95 12.79
CA GLY A 240 -13.61 24.38 14.05
C GLY A 240 -12.10 24.61 14.10
N LEU A 241 -11.32 24.42 13.02
CA LEU A 241 -9.87 24.68 13.06
C LEU A 241 -9.41 25.91 12.26
N ALA A 242 -10.35 26.76 11.83
CA ALA A 242 -10.04 28.06 11.26
C ALA A 242 -9.57 29.03 12.36
N GLY A 243 -8.31 28.89 12.80
CA GLY A 243 -7.74 29.81 13.77
C GLY A 243 -6.30 29.56 14.21
N LEU A 244 -5.69 28.41 13.90
CA LEU A 244 -4.40 28.04 14.53
C LEU A 244 -3.17 28.00 13.62
N VAL A 245 -3.26 28.54 12.40
CA VAL A 245 -2.06 28.71 11.56
C VAL A 245 -1.90 30.18 11.18
N PRO A 246 -0.91 30.89 11.74
CA PRO A 246 -0.55 32.22 11.24
C PRO A 246 -0.11 32.08 9.78
N GLN A 247 -0.84 32.69 8.86
CA GLN A 247 -0.42 32.79 7.46
C GLN A 247 0.90 33.58 7.40
N ARG A 248 2.01 32.89 7.14
CA ARG A 248 3.27 33.55 6.81
C ARG A 248 3.12 34.17 5.42
N LYS A 249 3.12 35.50 5.35
CA LYS A 249 3.16 36.26 4.09
C LYS A 249 4.33 35.78 3.23
N SER A 250 4.03 35.48 1.97
CA SER A 250 5.04 35.02 1.03
C SER A 250 6.08 36.11 0.80
N LEU A 251 7.26 35.73 0.31
CA LEU A 251 8.31 36.68 -0.08
C LEU A 251 7.79 37.67 -1.14
N LEU A 252 6.87 37.21 -2.00
CA LEU A 252 6.25 38.01 -3.05
C LEU A 252 5.26 39.06 -2.50
N ASP A 253 4.55 38.75 -1.42
CA ASP A 253 3.66 39.73 -0.74
C ASP A 253 4.46 40.84 -0.04
N ARG A 254 5.70 40.56 0.35
CA ARG A 254 6.62 41.55 0.92
C ARG A 254 7.24 42.45 -0.14
N LEU A 255 7.43 41.95 -1.36
CA LEU A 255 8.02 42.70 -2.46
C LEU A 255 7.02 43.60 -3.18
N ARG A 256 5.71 43.32 -3.08
CA ARG A 256 4.64 44.11 -3.71
C ARG A 256 4.08 45.23 -2.82
N GLY A 257 4.63 45.43 -1.62
CA GLY A 257 4.21 46.48 -0.68
C GLY A 257 5.03 47.78 -0.78
N ARG A 258 5.03 48.42 -1.95
CA ARG A 258 5.29 49.86 -2.10
C ARG A 258 3.99 50.53 -2.54
#